data_AF-A0A1C5EH11-F1
#
_entry.id   AF-A0A1C5EH11-F1
#
_cell.length_a   1.000
_cell.length_b   1.000
_cell.length_c   1.000
_cell.angle_alpha   90.00
_cell.angle_beta   90.00
_cell.angle_gamma   90.00
#
_symmetry.space_group_name_H-M   'P 1'
#
loop_
_entity.id
_entity.type
_entity.pdbx_description
1 polymer ?
#
loop_
_entity_poly.entity_id
_entity_poly.type
_entity_poly.pdbx_seq_one_letter_code
_entity_poly.pdbx_strand_id
1 'polypeptide(L)'
;MITSGLVGEWNWEIRPNTGRFQPARAAEIALAVWGILAANELAVPVGKVGLSVLSMEDKRNVLIDFRGLDLEPEPLRPGTDLSRAVAQADALEGNHLVIVRIQCPGLWLESGVKHRAEKLFAIHLEVWGGSLLSLTLETYSDSWLTMDTRDREQPEVYAANAPRLAAALQGVSALLGSAPEPGDENRHAAPNETGFKDLRGRGPAYDDSWGTFEGLNRADLLQSRIPQSEDEYEQITEHPVRYFTIQRDGRTLGFVWASVGDAAAGYVPRTAAGDEAFDVGAAWLLSLREAHDRGLAPLAALDWLAKCPTRPEIGVIAEDTPQGASSLDALEELSGRY
;
A
#
# COMPACT_ATOMS: atom_id res chain seq x y z
N MET A 1 -8.87 4.90 8.61
CA MET A 1 -7.73 5.42 7.84
C MET A 1 -7.07 4.20 7.18
N ILE A 2 -7.13 4.10 5.85
CA ILE A 2 -6.61 2.96 5.09
C ILE A 2 -5.50 3.48 4.18
N THR A 3 -4.34 2.85 4.27
CA THR A 3 -3.16 3.18 3.48
C THR A 3 -3.19 2.42 2.17
N SER A 4 -2.58 2.99 1.13
CA SER A 4 -2.36 2.30 -0.14
C SER A 4 -1.32 1.16 -0.01
N GLY A 5 -0.36 1.31 0.92
CA GLY A 5 0.67 0.32 1.25
C GLY A 5 0.37 -0.54 2.49
N LEU A 6 1.10 -1.64 2.64
CA LEU A 6 1.07 -2.51 3.82
C LEU A 6 1.61 -1.75 5.05
N VAL A 7 0.87 -1.76 6.17
CA VAL A 7 1.33 -1.16 7.44
C VAL A 7 2.12 -2.15 8.26
N GLY A 8 1.71 -3.41 8.28
CA GLY A 8 2.43 -4.47 8.97
C GLY A 8 1.88 -5.85 8.65
N GLU A 9 2.69 -6.85 8.93
CA GLU A 9 2.34 -8.25 8.72
C GLU A 9 2.84 -9.13 9.85
N TRP A 10 2.22 -10.30 9.97
CA TRP A 10 2.59 -11.37 10.89
C TRP A 10 2.56 -12.70 10.15
N ASN A 11 3.63 -13.47 10.30
CA ASN A 11 3.83 -14.74 9.62
C ASN A 11 3.80 -15.90 10.62
N TRP A 12 3.12 -16.98 10.27
CA TRP A 12 3.16 -18.25 11.00
C TRP A 12 3.50 -19.37 10.05
N GLU A 13 4.52 -20.15 10.40
CA GLU A 13 4.89 -21.36 9.67
C GLU A 13 4.58 -22.61 10.49
N ILE A 14 3.86 -23.56 9.88
CA ILE A 14 3.44 -24.79 10.53
C ILE A 14 3.82 -25.97 9.65
N ARG A 15 4.37 -27.00 10.28
CA ARG A 15 4.62 -28.30 9.66
C ARG A 15 3.61 -29.32 10.17
N PRO A 16 3.12 -30.23 9.32
CA PRO A 16 2.18 -31.25 9.76
C PRO A 16 2.89 -32.23 10.69
N ASN A 17 2.25 -32.61 11.80
CA ASN A 17 2.77 -33.63 12.70
C ASN A 17 2.77 -35.02 12.05
N THR A 18 1.79 -35.31 11.19
CA THR A 18 1.68 -36.53 10.39
C THR A 18 1.00 -36.21 9.05
N GLY A 19 1.36 -36.94 7.99
CA GLY A 19 0.72 -36.79 6.67
C GLY A 19 1.05 -35.48 5.95
N ARG A 20 0.10 -35.02 5.13
CA ARG A 20 0.18 -33.79 4.33
C ARG A 20 -1.02 -32.90 4.63
N PHE A 21 -0.83 -31.58 4.61
CA PHE A 21 -1.93 -30.64 4.61
C PHE A 21 -2.77 -30.81 3.34
N GLN A 22 -4.06 -31.05 3.54
CA GLN A 22 -5.05 -31.09 2.47
C GLN A 22 -5.54 -29.66 2.16
N PRO A 23 -5.94 -29.35 0.93
CA PRO A 23 -6.59 -28.09 0.58
C PRO A 23 -7.78 -27.73 1.49
N ALA A 24 -8.62 -28.69 1.88
CA ALA A 24 -9.69 -28.45 2.85
C ALA A 24 -9.17 -27.92 4.18
N ARG A 25 -8.07 -28.49 4.69
CA ARG A 25 -7.46 -28.04 5.94
C ARG A 25 -6.93 -26.60 5.84
N ALA A 26 -6.39 -26.24 4.68
CA ALA A 26 -5.95 -24.87 4.40
C ALA A 26 -7.13 -23.88 4.46
N ALA A 27 -8.24 -24.21 3.80
CA ALA A 27 -9.46 -23.40 3.83
C ALA A 27 -10.07 -23.29 5.24
N GLU A 28 -10.13 -24.39 5.98
CA GLU A 28 -10.58 -24.41 7.38
C GLU A 28 -9.77 -23.46 8.27
N ILE A 29 -8.44 -23.50 8.16
CA ILE A 29 -7.56 -22.64 8.95
C ILE A 29 -7.77 -21.16 8.58
N ALA A 30 -7.79 -20.83 7.29
CA ALA A 30 -8.02 -19.46 6.83
C ALA A 30 -9.37 -18.92 7.34
N LEU A 31 -10.42 -19.74 7.31
CA LEU A 31 -11.74 -19.38 7.82
C LEU A 31 -11.80 -19.27 9.35
N ALA A 32 -11.07 -20.11 10.07
CA ALA A 32 -10.93 -20.00 11.52
C ALA A 32 -10.22 -18.69 11.90
N VAL A 33 -9.16 -18.31 11.19
CA VAL A 33 -8.47 -17.01 11.34
C VAL A 33 -9.43 -15.86 11.05
N TRP A 34 -10.18 -15.92 9.94
CA TRP A 34 -11.22 -14.93 9.64
C TRP A 34 -12.27 -14.83 10.75
N GLY A 35 -12.71 -15.95 11.32
CA GLY A 35 -13.62 -15.99 12.46
C GLY A 35 -13.04 -15.33 13.72
N ILE A 36 -11.74 -15.51 13.99
CA ILE A 36 -11.04 -14.82 15.08
C ILE A 36 -11.01 -13.30 14.85
N LEU A 37 -10.73 -12.85 13.62
CA LEU A 37 -10.80 -11.43 13.27
C LEU A 37 -12.23 -10.89 13.47
N ALA A 38 -13.24 -11.63 13.01
CA ALA A 38 -14.64 -11.24 13.14
C ALA A 38 -15.11 -11.15 14.60
N ALA A 39 -14.69 -12.08 15.45
CA ALA A 39 -14.97 -12.05 16.90
C ALA A 39 -14.38 -10.81 17.59
N ASN A 40 -13.31 -10.25 17.04
CA ASN A 40 -12.69 -9.00 17.50
C ASN A 40 -13.16 -7.77 16.70
N GLU A 41 -14.22 -7.89 15.90
CA GLU A 41 -14.77 -6.87 14.99
C GLU A 41 -13.76 -6.34 13.94
N LEU A 42 -12.66 -7.06 13.70
CA LEU A 42 -11.61 -6.73 12.73
C LEU A 42 -11.92 -7.26 11.32
N ALA A 43 -12.93 -8.12 11.22
CA ALA A 43 -13.55 -8.52 9.97
C ALA A 43 -15.07 -8.42 10.11
N VAL A 44 -15.77 -7.98 9.06
CA VAL A 44 -17.24 -8.09 8.99
C VAL A 44 -17.62 -9.42 8.34
N PRO A 45 -18.84 -9.94 8.59
CA PRO A 45 -19.31 -11.23 8.05
C PRO A 45 -19.59 -11.21 6.53
N VAL A 46 -18.98 -10.28 5.80
CA VAL A 46 -19.05 -10.12 4.35
C VAL A 46 -17.63 -9.92 3.85
N GLY A 47 -17.17 -10.80 2.96
CA GLY A 47 -15.81 -10.78 2.46
C GLY A 47 -15.69 -11.58 1.19
N LYS A 48 -14.50 -11.50 0.57
CA LYS A 48 -14.18 -12.24 -0.64
C LYS A 48 -13.08 -13.24 -0.36
N VAL A 49 -13.26 -14.48 -0.80
CA VAL A 49 -12.26 -15.54 -0.73
C VAL A 49 -11.82 -15.97 -2.12
N GLY A 50 -10.52 -16.21 -2.27
CA GLY A 50 -9.93 -16.85 -3.42
C GLY A 50 -9.26 -18.16 -3.02
N LEU A 51 -9.33 -19.15 -3.91
CA LEU A 51 -8.63 -20.43 -3.81
C LEU A 51 -7.95 -20.70 -5.14
N SER A 52 -6.63 -20.82 -5.12
CA SER A 52 -5.86 -21.21 -6.30
C SER A 52 -5.01 -22.45 -5.98
N VAL A 53 -4.90 -23.36 -6.95
CA VAL A 53 -4.03 -24.53 -6.86
C VAL A 53 -3.11 -24.53 -8.08
N LEU A 54 -1.81 -24.51 -7.83
CA LEU A 54 -0.77 -24.49 -8.85
C LEU A 54 0.05 -25.78 -8.77
N SER A 55 0.53 -26.26 -9.92
CA SER A 55 1.53 -27.32 -9.92
C SER A 55 2.85 -26.81 -9.36
N MET A 56 3.50 -27.60 -8.50
CA MET A 56 4.85 -27.27 -8.03
C MET A 56 5.93 -27.58 -9.06
N GLU A 57 5.64 -28.42 -10.06
CA GLU A 57 6.57 -28.76 -11.14
C GLU A 57 6.64 -27.64 -12.19
N ASP A 58 5.50 -27.00 -12.46
CA ASP A 58 5.40 -25.79 -13.26
C ASP A 58 4.43 -24.82 -12.60
N LYS A 59 4.98 -23.81 -11.90
CA LYS A 59 4.18 -22.80 -11.19
C LYS A 59 3.39 -21.88 -12.13
N ARG A 60 3.59 -21.94 -13.45
CA ARG A 60 2.73 -21.26 -14.42
C ARG A 60 1.48 -22.08 -14.76
N ASN A 61 1.50 -23.37 -14.46
CA ASN A 61 0.37 -24.27 -14.64
C ASN A 61 -0.59 -24.15 -13.45
N VAL A 62 -1.63 -23.34 -13.64
CA VAL A 62 -2.71 -23.16 -12.68
C VAL A 62 -3.77 -24.23 -12.93
N LEU A 63 -3.96 -25.14 -11.96
CA LEU A 63 -4.89 -26.25 -12.04
C LEU A 63 -6.32 -25.82 -11.65
N ILE A 64 -6.41 -24.97 -10.63
CA ILE A 64 -7.65 -24.40 -10.13
C ILE A 64 -7.41 -22.91 -9.84
N ASP A 65 -8.36 -22.05 -10.22
CA ASP A 65 -8.36 -20.63 -9.87
C ASP A 65 -9.78 -20.11 -9.65
N PHE A 66 -10.17 -20.01 -8.39
CA PHE A 66 -11.40 -19.35 -7.97
C PHE A 66 -11.03 -18.01 -7.33
N ARG A 67 -11.53 -16.91 -7.89
CA ARG A 67 -11.27 -15.57 -7.37
C ARG A 67 -12.57 -14.89 -6.98
N GLY A 68 -12.56 -14.24 -5.82
CA GLY A 68 -13.65 -13.35 -5.43
C GLY A 68 -14.98 -14.05 -5.13
N LEU A 69 -14.94 -15.29 -4.65
CA LEU A 69 -16.12 -15.98 -4.13
C LEU A 69 -16.63 -15.23 -2.91
N ASP A 70 -17.95 -15.12 -2.77
CA ASP A 70 -18.55 -14.53 -1.57
C ASP A 70 -18.35 -15.45 -0.37
N LEU A 71 -17.93 -14.87 0.76
CA LEU A 71 -17.93 -15.56 2.04
C LEU A 71 -19.35 -15.60 2.60
N GLU A 72 -20.08 -16.65 2.24
CA GLU A 72 -21.40 -16.96 2.78
C GLU A 72 -21.34 -17.30 4.29
N PRO A 73 -22.45 -17.18 5.04
CA PRO A 73 -22.57 -17.81 6.35
C PRO A 73 -22.31 -19.32 6.23
N GLU A 74 -21.42 -19.85 7.07
CA GLU A 74 -20.92 -21.23 7.00
C GLU A 74 -20.30 -21.58 5.62
N PRO A 75 -19.16 -20.97 5.23
CA PRO A 75 -18.64 -21.05 3.86
C PRO A 75 -18.30 -22.47 3.36
N LEU A 76 -18.03 -23.41 4.27
CA LEU A 76 -17.71 -24.81 3.94
C LEU A 76 -18.91 -25.76 4.02
N ARG A 77 -20.13 -25.25 4.27
CA ARG A 77 -21.35 -26.07 4.26
C ARG A 77 -21.50 -26.75 2.88
N PRO A 78 -21.81 -28.06 2.81
CA PRO A 78 -21.94 -28.75 1.53
C PRO A 78 -22.91 -28.02 0.58
N GLY A 79 -22.41 -27.71 -0.62
CA GLY A 79 -23.19 -27.08 -1.70
C GLY A 79 -22.88 -25.59 -1.92
N THR A 80 -22.16 -24.93 -1.01
CA THR A 80 -21.64 -23.57 -1.23
C THR A 80 -20.58 -23.55 -2.34
N ASP A 81 -20.28 -22.37 -2.88
CA ASP A 81 -19.25 -22.21 -3.91
C ASP A 81 -17.86 -22.61 -3.39
N LEU A 82 -17.51 -22.16 -2.18
CA LEU A 82 -16.21 -22.49 -1.58
C LEU A 82 -16.10 -23.98 -1.24
N SER A 83 -17.14 -24.64 -0.73
CA SER A 83 -17.08 -26.09 -0.44
C SER A 83 -16.87 -26.91 -1.71
N ARG A 84 -17.49 -26.52 -2.83
CA ARG A 84 -17.28 -27.17 -4.13
C ARG A 84 -15.86 -26.94 -4.66
N ALA A 85 -15.35 -25.72 -4.54
CA ALA A 85 -13.99 -25.37 -4.94
C ALA A 85 -12.94 -26.18 -4.14
N VAL A 86 -13.12 -26.28 -2.83
CA VAL A 86 -12.28 -27.08 -1.93
C VAL A 86 -12.34 -28.57 -2.27
N ALA A 87 -13.54 -29.12 -2.50
CA ALA A 87 -13.68 -30.53 -2.89
C ALA A 87 -12.99 -30.85 -4.22
N GLN A 88 -12.99 -29.92 -5.18
CA GLN A 88 -12.24 -30.07 -6.43
C GLN A 88 -10.73 -30.04 -6.18
N ALA A 89 -10.25 -29.15 -5.31
CA ALA A 89 -8.84 -29.07 -4.94
C ALA A 89 -8.35 -30.34 -4.23
N ASP A 90 -9.13 -30.89 -3.29
CA ASP A 90 -8.80 -32.12 -2.56
C ASP A 90 -8.75 -33.36 -3.48
N ALA A 91 -9.49 -33.35 -4.58
CA ALA A 91 -9.47 -34.44 -5.55
C ALA A 91 -8.23 -34.45 -6.46
N LEU A 92 -7.40 -33.40 -6.42
CA LEU A 92 -6.18 -33.33 -7.21
C LEU A 92 -5.08 -34.21 -6.62
N GLU A 93 -4.54 -35.12 -7.43
CA GLU A 93 -3.36 -35.92 -7.10
C GLU A 93 -2.08 -35.19 -7.52
N GLY A 94 -1.04 -35.24 -6.68
CA GLY A 94 0.27 -34.67 -7.02
C GLY A 94 0.83 -33.71 -5.97
N ASN A 95 1.87 -32.97 -6.37
CA ASN A 95 2.53 -31.97 -5.53
C ASN A 95 2.09 -30.57 -5.94
N HIS A 96 1.33 -29.91 -5.07
CA HIS A 96 0.68 -28.64 -5.40
C HIS A 96 1.06 -27.54 -4.42
N LEU A 97 0.99 -26.31 -4.90
CA LEU A 97 0.90 -25.11 -4.09
C LEU A 97 -0.58 -24.73 -3.99
N VAL A 98 -1.14 -24.79 -2.79
CA VAL A 98 -2.50 -24.33 -2.51
C VAL A 98 -2.41 -22.93 -1.92
N ILE A 99 -3.17 -21.99 -2.45
CA ILE A 99 -3.22 -20.62 -1.98
C ILE A 99 -4.66 -20.26 -1.63
N VAL A 100 -4.89 -19.83 -0.40
CA VAL A 100 -6.17 -19.27 0.06
C VAL A 100 -5.97 -17.82 0.41
N ARG A 101 -6.76 -16.93 -0.18
CA ARG A 101 -6.72 -15.48 0.10
C ARG A 101 -8.07 -15.00 0.58
N ILE A 102 -8.12 -14.28 1.68
CA ILE A 102 -9.35 -13.65 2.18
C ILE A 102 -9.10 -12.15 2.36
N GLN A 103 -9.89 -11.34 1.66
CA GLN A 103 -9.96 -9.91 1.95
C GLN A 103 -10.94 -9.68 3.09
N CYS A 104 -10.49 -8.97 4.12
CA CYS A 104 -11.25 -8.73 5.33
C CYS A 104 -11.58 -7.23 5.44
N PRO A 105 -12.73 -6.80 4.88
CA PRO A 105 -13.35 -5.56 5.32
C PRO A 105 -13.59 -5.64 6.83
N GLY A 106 -13.41 -4.55 7.56
CA GLY A 106 -13.47 -4.55 9.02
C GLY A 106 -13.80 -3.19 9.61
N LEU A 107 -13.84 -3.13 10.95
CA LEU A 107 -14.17 -1.91 11.69
C LEU A 107 -13.02 -1.46 12.58
N TRP A 108 -12.65 -0.19 12.45
CA TRP A 108 -11.76 0.51 13.37
C TRP A 108 -12.55 1.56 14.16
N LEU A 109 -12.03 1.94 15.33
CA LEU A 109 -12.69 2.85 16.27
C LEU A 109 -11.99 4.20 16.36
N GLU A 110 -12.75 5.29 16.41
CA GLU A 110 -12.27 6.64 16.69
C GLU A 110 -13.24 7.30 17.66
N SER A 111 -12.76 7.65 18.87
CA SER A 111 -13.59 8.28 19.91
C SER A 111 -14.95 7.58 20.14
N GLY A 112 -14.96 6.25 20.08
CA GLY A 112 -16.16 5.41 20.24
C GLY A 112 -17.02 5.22 18.99
N VAL A 113 -16.69 5.89 17.88
CA VAL A 113 -17.36 5.75 16.58
C VAL A 113 -16.74 4.60 15.78
N LYS A 114 -17.58 3.75 15.18
CA LYS A 114 -17.16 2.64 14.31
C LYS A 114 -17.04 3.11 12.87
N HIS A 115 -15.87 2.93 12.28
CA HIS A 115 -15.58 3.27 10.90
C HIS A 115 -15.25 2.00 10.10
N ARG A 116 -15.88 1.87 8.94
CA ARG A 116 -15.67 0.73 8.05
C ARG A 116 -14.49 0.97 7.13
N ALA A 117 -13.69 -0.08 6.94
CA ALA A 117 -12.60 -0.15 5.99
C ALA A 117 -12.79 -1.39 5.10
N GLU A 118 -12.76 -1.24 3.78
CA GLU A 118 -12.93 -2.38 2.85
C GLU A 118 -11.71 -3.32 2.78
N LYS A 119 -10.55 -2.86 3.24
CA LYS A 119 -9.30 -3.64 3.26
C LYS A 119 -8.58 -3.46 4.59
N LEU A 120 -9.23 -3.81 5.70
CA LEU A 120 -8.62 -3.66 7.02
C LEU A 120 -7.51 -4.70 7.25
N PHE A 121 -7.80 -5.94 6.86
CA PHE A 121 -6.84 -7.03 6.83
C PHE A 121 -6.91 -7.81 5.52
N ALA A 122 -5.82 -8.51 5.19
CA ALA A 122 -5.83 -9.61 4.25
C ALA A 122 -5.22 -10.85 4.92
N ILE A 123 -5.85 -12.00 4.72
CA ILE A 123 -5.32 -13.30 5.12
C ILE A 123 -4.79 -13.95 3.86
N HIS A 124 -3.53 -14.36 3.89
CA HIS A 124 -2.89 -15.10 2.82
C HIS A 124 -2.33 -16.40 3.40
N LEU A 125 -2.82 -17.54 2.92
CA LEU A 125 -2.40 -18.85 3.39
C LEU A 125 -1.89 -19.66 2.21
N GLU A 126 -0.68 -20.19 2.35
CA GLU A 126 -0.04 -21.04 1.36
C GLU A 126 0.29 -22.40 1.95
N VAL A 127 -0.03 -23.47 1.21
CA VAL A 127 0.41 -24.82 1.51
C VAL A 127 1.36 -25.32 0.42
N TRP A 128 2.61 -25.53 0.82
CA TRP A 128 3.70 -25.91 -0.06
C TRP A 128 3.89 -27.43 -0.10
N GLY A 129 3.35 -28.06 -1.14
CA GLY A 129 3.48 -29.50 -1.35
C GLY A 129 2.93 -30.35 -0.20
N GLY A 130 1.97 -29.79 0.55
CA GLY A 130 1.38 -30.39 1.74
C GLY A 130 2.30 -30.47 2.97
N SER A 131 3.54 -29.99 2.89
CA SER A 131 4.57 -30.20 3.93
C SER A 131 4.86 -28.98 4.80
N LEU A 132 4.46 -27.80 4.34
CA LEU A 132 4.59 -26.54 5.04
C LEU A 132 3.34 -25.72 4.77
N LEU A 133 2.75 -25.19 5.82
CA LEU A 133 1.70 -24.19 5.76
C LEU A 133 2.30 -22.87 6.24
N SER A 134 2.21 -21.83 5.42
CA SER A 134 2.55 -20.46 5.79
C SER A 134 1.26 -19.64 5.82
N LEU A 135 1.02 -18.94 6.93
CA LEU A 135 -0.07 -17.98 7.07
C LEU A 135 0.55 -16.58 7.25
N THR A 136 0.19 -15.66 6.38
CA THR A 136 0.49 -14.23 6.52
C THR A 136 -0.81 -13.49 6.82
N LEU A 137 -0.81 -12.71 7.89
CA LEU A 137 -1.86 -11.74 8.19
C LEU A 137 -1.31 -10.33 7.92
N GLU A 138 -1.91 -9.63 6.99
CA GLU A 138 -1.50 -8.29 6.56
C GLU A 138 -2.52 -7.25 7.05
N THR A 139 -2.05 -6.08 7.50
CA THR A 139 -2.92 -4.93 7.79
C THR A 139 -2.53 -3.69 7.00
N TYR A 140 -3.54 -2.90 6.63
CA TYR A 140 -3.42 -1.70 5.80
C TYR A 140 -3.98 -0.46 6.52
N SER A 141 -4.04 -0.50 7.84
CA SER A 141 -4.53 0.61 8.65
C SER A 141 -3.53 0.96 9.73
N ASP A 142 -3.39 2.26 9.97
CA ASP A 142 -2.61 2.83 11.06
C ASP A 142 -3.41 2.95 12.36
N SER A 143 -4.67 2.49 12.43
CA SER A 143 -5.47 2.57 13.66
C SER A 143 -4.87 1.82 14.85
N TRP A 144 -3.87 0.97 14.61
CA TRP A 144 -3.14 0.18 15.60
C TRP A 144 -1.88 0.88 16.14
N LEU A 145 -1.56 2.06 15.63
CA LEU A 145 -0.33 2.80 15.91
C LEU A 145 -0.64 4.01 16.79
N THR A 146 0.33 4.42 17.61
CA THR A 146 0.23 5.65 18.41
C THR A 146 0.42 6.93 17.59
N MET A 147 1.06 6.80 16.42
CA MET A 147 1.22 7.80 15.37
C MET A 147 0.53 7.31 14.11
N ASP A 148 -0.17 8.17 13.37
CA ASP A 148 -0.71 7.81 12.05
C ASP A 148 0.40 7.80 10.99
N THR A 149 0.09 7.31 9.79
CA THR A 149 1.04 7.30 8.66
C THR A 149 1.45 8.69 8.15
N ARG A 150 0.90 9.76 8.74
CA ARG A 150 1.25 11.16 8.46
C ARG A 150 2.00 11.80 9.63
N ASP A 151 2.55 10.98 10.52
CA ASP A 151 3.31 11.40 11.69
C ASP A 151 2.49 12.28 12.66
N ARG A 152 1.16 12.09 12.73
CA ARG A 152 0.28 12.74 13.72
C ARG A 152 -0.03 11.80 14.87
N GLU A 153 -0.02 12.33 16.10
CA GLU A 153 -0.43 11.57 17.28
C GLU A 153 -1.91 11.17 17.22
N GLN A 154 -2.19 9.90 17.52
CA GLN A 154 -3.55 9.34 17.60
C GLN A 154 -3.74 8.38 18.81
N PRO A 155 -3.38 8.79 20.03
CA PRO A 155 -3.38 7.90 21.21
C PRO A 155 -4.77 7.34 21.56
N GLU A 156 -5.84 8.08 21.29
CA GLU A 156 -7.21 7.61 21.52
C GLU A 156 -7.63 6.51 20.54
N VAL A 157 -7.24 6.65 19.27
CA VAL A 157 -7.47 5.63 18.22
C VAL A 157 -6.69 4.37 18.59
N TYR A 158 -5.40 4.51 18.94
CA TYR A 158 -4.58 3.40 19.41
C TYR A 158 -5.23 2.67 20.60
N ALA A 159 -5.62 3.40 21.64
CA ALA A 159 -6.19 2.82 22.85
C ALA A 159 -7.49 2.04 22.58
N ALA A 160 -8.29 2.48 21.61
CA ALA A 160 -9.54 1.80 21.24
C ALA A 160 -9.32 0.54 20.38
N ASN A 161 -8.21 0.45 19.64
CA ASN A 161 -8.02 -0.57 18.60
C ASN A 161 -6.89 -1.58 18.92
N ALA A 162 -5.79 -1.16 19.53
CA ALA A 162 -4.63 -2.02 19.80
C ALA A 162 -4.98 -3.26 20.66
N PRO A 163 -5.81 -3.18 21.71
CA PRO A 163 -6.21 -4.37 22.47
C PRO A 163 -6.97 -5.41 21.63
N ARG A 164 -7.75 -4.98 20.64
CA ARG A 164 -8.51 -5.86 19.74
C ARG A 164 -7.58 -6.60 18.78
N LEU A 165 -6.57 -5.90 18.25
CA LEU A 165 -5.51 -6.51 17.45
C LEU A 165 -4.72 -7.54 18.28
N ALA A 166 -4.30 -7.16 19.48
CA ALA A 166 -3.55 -8.06 20.37
C ALA A 166 -4.34 -9.34 20.67
N ALA A 167 -5.64 -9.22 20.99
CA ALA A 167 -6.52 -10.36 21.23
C ALA A 167 -6.67 -11.25 19.98
N ALA A 168 -6.76 -10.66 18.79
CA ALA A 168 -6.82 -11.42 17.54
C ALA A 168 -5.53 -12.18 17.24
N LEU A 169 -4.37 -11.52 17.36
CA LEU A 169 -3.05 -12.16 17.16
C LEU A 169 -2.81 -13.28 18.17
N GLN A 170 -3.22 -13.08 19.43
CA GLN A 170 -3.19 -14.13 20.45
C GLN A 170 -4.11 -15.31 20.08
N GLY A 171 -5.31 -15.03 19.59
CA GLY A 171 -6.25 -16.06 19.13
C GLY A 171 -5.71 -16.87 17.97
N VAL A 172 -5.09 -16.22 16.98
CA VAL A 172 -4.43 -16.89 15.84
C VAL A 172 -3.25 -17.72 16.32
N SER A 173 -2.41 -17.19 17.20
CA SER A 173 -1.28 -17.91 17.78
C SER A 173 -1.73 -19.15 18.57
N ALA A 174 -2.83 -19.05 19.31
CA ALA A 174 -3.42 -20.18 20.02
C ALA A 174 -4.00 -21.24 19.06
N LEU A 175 -4.62 -20.81 17.96
CA LEU A 175 -5.13 -21.70 16.91
C LEU A 175 -4.00 -22.48 16.23
N LEU A 176 -2.86 -21.81 15.97
CA LEU A 176 -1.74 -22.36 15.22
C LEU A 176 -0.68 -23.03 16.11
N GLY A 177 -0.70 -22.75 17.42
CA GLY A 177 0.20 -23.34 18.41
C GLY A 177 1.59 -22.69 18.50
N SER A 178 1.79 -21.53 17.86
CA SER A 178 3.05 -20.77 17.91
C SER A 178 2.80 -19.27 17.88
N ALA A 179 3.75 -18.48 18.40
CA ALA A 179 3.78 -17.04 18.19
C ALA A 179 4.04 -16.71 16.70
N PRO A 180 3.59 -15.54 16.21
CA PRO A 180 3.97 -15.08 14.88
C PRO A 180 5.43 -14.66 14.87
N GLU A 181 6.03 -14.76 13.69
CA GLU A 181 7.16 -13.93 13.31
C GLU A 181 6.61 -12.58 12.82
N PRO A 182 6.85 -11.47 13.53
CA PRO A 182 6.43 -10.15 13.08
C PRO A 182 7.25 -9.75 11.84
N GLY A 183 6.61 -9.08 10.88
CA GLY A 183 7.29 -8.53 9.72
C GLY A 183 8.30 -7.43 10.06
N ASP A 184 9.06 -7.02 9.05
CA ASP A 184 10.10 -6.00 9.20
C ASP A 184 9.54 -4.65 9.65
N GLU A 185 10.32 -3.92 10.46
CA GLU A 185 10.05 -2.54 10.80
C GLU A 185 10.12 -1.67 9.55
N ASN A 186 9.11 -0.82 9.35
CA ASN A 186 9.07 0.19 8.31
C ASN A 186 9.02 1.59 8.95
N ARG A 187 8.96 2.62 8.10
CA ARG A 187 8.95 4.03 8.52
C ARG A 187 7.91 4.33 9.61
N HIS A 188 6.73 3.75 9.51
CA HIS A 188 5.59 4.12 10.36
C HIS A 188 5.33 3.10 11.47
N ALA A 189 5.76 1.85 11.29
CA ALA A 189 5.30 0.75 12.09
C ALA A 189 6.42 -0.26 12.34
N ALA A 190 6.52 -0.70 13.59
CA ALA A 190 7.40 -1.77 14.02
C ALA A 190 6.55 -2.92 14.58
N PRO A 191 6.20 -3.93 13.76
CA PRO A 191 5.45 -5.08 14.24
C PRO A 191 6.13 -5.79 15.42
N ASN A 192 5.32 -6.32 16.33
CA ASN A 192 5.73 -7.25 17.39
C ASN A 192 4.67 -8.35 17.53
N GLU A 193 4.91 -9.34 18.40
CA GLU A 193 4.03 -10.51 18.54
C GLU A 193 2.56 -10.18 18.92
N THR A 194 2.32 -8.99 19.47
CA THR A 194 1.01 -8.56 19.99
C THR A 194 0.42 -7.36 19.26
N GLY A 195 1.05 -6.89 18.19
CA GLY A 195 0.63 -5.70 17.45
C GLY A 195 1.85 -4.91 16.99
N PHE A 196 1.97 -3.67 17.46
CA PHE A 196 3.07 -2.77 17.09
C PHE A 196 3.78 -2.22 18.32
N LYS A 197 5.07 -1.93 18.19
CA LYS A 197 5.84 -1.22 19.23
C LYS A 197 5.43 0.24 19.22
N ASP A 198 5.37 0.85 20.41
CA ASP A 198 5.15 2.29 20.54
C ASP A 198 6.42 3.06 20.17
N LEU A 199 6.36 3.84 19.10
CA LEU A 199 7.50 4.59 18.58
C LEU A 199 7.64 6.00 19.19
N ARG A 200 6.68 6.46 20.01
CA ARG A 200 6.70 7.82 20.64
C ARG A 200 7.94 8.11 21.49
N GLY A 201 8.61 7.07 21.99
CA GLY A 201 9.80 7.17 22.84
C GLY A 201 11.14 7.21 22.08
N ARG A 202 11.14 6.92 20.77
CA ARG A 202 12.25 7.33 19.92
C ARG A 202 12.04 8.84 19.71
N GLY A 203 12.85 9.67 20.37
CA GLY A 203 13.15 11.00 19.82
C GLY A 203 13.67 10.87 18.38
N PRO A 204 14.08 11.93 17.68
CA PRO A 204 14.56 11.86 16.29
C PRO A 204 15.93 11.14 16.19
N ALA A 205 16.01 9.90 16.64
CA ALA A 205 17.13 8.99 16.59
C ALA A 205 16.99 8.03 15.40
N TYR A 206 16.28 8.49 14.36
CA TYR A 206 16.27 7.98 13.00
C TYR A 206 15.99 9.17 12.07
N ASP A 207 16.83 10.20 12.17
CA ASP A 207 16.93 11.26 11.15
C ASP A 207 18.01 10.92 10.11
N ASP A 208 18.52 9.69 10.12
CA ASP A 208 19.57 9.22 9.24
C ASP A 208 19.31 7.77 8.79
N SER A 209 18.65 7.63 7.63
CA SER A 209 19.07 6.77 6.50
C SER A 209 17.94 6.20 5.64
N TRP A 210 16.66 6.35 5.99
CA TRP A 210 15.57 5.80 5.15
C TRP A 210 14.33 6.68 4.94
N GLY A 211 14.23 7.84 5.60
CA GLY A 211 13.17 8.83 5.36
C GLY A 211 13.18 9.46 3.96
N THR A 212 14.29 9.28 3.24
CA THR A 212 14.47 9.71 1.85
C THR A 212 13.65 8.85 0.86
N PHE A 213 13.22 7.62 1.20
CA PHE A 213 12.85 6.63 0.17
C PHE A 213 11.43 6.67 -0.43
N GLU A 214 10.42 7.32 0.16
CA GLU A 214 9.11 7.49 -0.52
C GLU A 214 9.06 8.70 -1.46
N GLY A 215 9.84 9.74 -1.16
CA GLY A 215 10.16 10.81 -2.11
C GLY A 215 11.04 10.27 -3.24
N LEU A 216 12.05 9.46 -2.89
CA LEU A 216 12.91 8.80 -3.88
C LEU A 216 12.14 7.82 -4.77
N ASN A 217 11.12 7.06 -4.33
CA ASN A 217 10.46 6.14 -5.29
C ASN A 217 9.70 6.88 -6.42
N ARG A 218 9.21 8.10 -6.20
CA ARG A 218 8.57 8.92 -7.26
C ARG A 218 9.58 9.76 -8.03
N ALA A 219 10.49 10.42 -7.32
CA ALA A 219 11.56 11.20 -7.92
C ALA A 219 12.51 10.30 -8.72
N ASP A 220 12.92 9.14 -8.19
CA ASP A 220 13.71 8.14 -8.90
C ASP A 220 12.94 7.51 -10.06
N LEU A 221 11.62 7.28 -9.93
CA LEU A 221 10.83 6.78 -11.06
C LEU A 221 10.78 7.82 -12.19
N LEU A 222 10.56 9.10 -11.88
CA LEU A 222 10.66 10.19 -12.86
C LEU A 222 12.07 10.32 -13.43
N GLN A 223 13.10 10.26 -12.58
CA GLN A 223 14.50 10.39 -12.96
C GLN A 223 14.94 9.19 -13.82
N SER A 224 14.40 8.00 -13.59
CA SER A 224 14.66 6.80 -14.42
C SER A 224 14.11 6.91 -15.85
N ARG A 225 13.17 7.84 -16.08
CA ARG A 225 12.52 8.07 -17.38
C ARG A 225 13.22 9.15 -18.22
N ILE A 226 14.22 9.84 -17.68
CA ILE A 226 14.98 10.90 -18.36
C ILE A 226 16.49 10.62 -18.31
N PRO A 227 17.29 11.08 -19.29
CA PRO A 227 18.74 10.90 -19.26
C PRO A 227 19.37 11.50 -17.99
N GLN A 228 20.43 10.92 -17.43
CA GLN A 228 21.11 11.53 -16.29
C GLN A 228 21.77 12.86 -16.70
N SER A 229 21.67 13.88 -15.84
CA SER A 229 22.34 15.18 -15.97
C SER A 229 22.81 15.63 -14.58
N GLU A 230 23.97 16.27 -14.50
CA GLU A 230 24.43 16.95 -13.27
C GLU A 230 24.08 18.45 -13.28
N ASP A 231 23.50 18.95 -14.38
CA ASP A 231 23.18 20.36 -14.61
C ASP A 231 21.66 20.53 -14.69
N GLU A 232 21.00 20.56 -13.52
CA GLU A 232 19.55 20.72 -13.39
C GLU A 232 19.17 21.48 -12.11
N TYR A 233 17.94 22.01 -12.06
CA TYR A 233 17.42 22.62 -10.83
C TYR A 233 17.32 21.59 -9.70
N GLU A 234 17.53 22.06 -8.47
CA GLU A 234 17.27 21.26 -7.28
C GLU A 234 15.79 20.82 -7.27
N GLN A 235 15.53 19.55 -6.96
CA GLN A 235 14.18 18.97 -7.01
C GLN A 235 13.48 19.02 -5.64
N ILE A 236 14.12 19.58 -4.63
CA ILE A 236 13.60 19.75 -3.27
C ILE A 236 13.71 21.21 -2.84
N THR A 237 12.78 21.65 -1.99
CA THR A 237 12.85 22.97 -1.35
C THR A 237 12.01 23.02 -0.08
N GLU A 238 12.45 23.81 0.88
CA GLU A 238 11.68 24.16 2.09
C GLU A 238 10.90 25.48 1.91
N HIS A 239 11.07 26.16 0.77
CA HIS A 239 10.43 27.44 0.51
C HIS A 239 9.05 27.29 -0.14
N PRO A 240 8.18 28.32 -0.05
CA PRO A 240 6.94 28.35 -0.81
C PRO A 240 7.19 28.20 -2.31
N VAL A 241 6.26 27.54 -3.00
CA VAL A 241 6.37 27.25 -4.43
C VAL A 241 5.25 27.91 -5.23
N ARG A 242 5.57 28.24 -6.49
CA ARG A 242 4.60 28.59 -7.52
C ARG A 242 4.43 27.42 -8.46
N TYR A 243 3.22 27.17 -8.95
CA TYR A 243 2.95 26.03 -9.81
C TYR A 243 1.86 26.29 -10.86
N PHE A 244 1.91 25.52 -11.94
CA PHE A 244 0.84 25.38 -12.92
C PHE A 244 0.26 23.97 -12.88
N THR A 245 -1.06 23.85 -13.06
CA THR A 245 -1.71 22.55 -13.19
C THR A 245 -1.59 22.07 -14.64
N ILE A 246 -1.09 20.85 -14.82
CA ILE A 246 -1.02 20.20 -16.14
C ILE A 246 -2.26 19.33 -16.32
N GLN A 247 -3.02 19.58 -17.39
CA GLN A 247 -4.25 18.87 -17.70
C GLN A 247 -4.25 18.29 -19.12
N ARG A 248 -5.00 17.20 -19.30
CA ARG A 248 -5.37 16.66 -20.61
C ARG A 248 -6.81 16.16 -20.53
N ASP A 249 -7.63 16.53 -21.52
CA ASP A 249 -9.04 16.11 -21.61
C ASP A 249 -9.84 16.34 -20.31
N GLY A 250 -9.54 17.43 -19.59
CA GLY A 250 -10.18 17.79 -18.31
C GLY A 250 -9.68 16.99 -17.10
N ARG A 251 -8.68 16.11 -17.25
CA ARG A 251 -8.03 15.36 -16.17
C ARG A 251 -6.70 16.01 -15.78
N THR A 252 -6.49 16.23 -14.49
CA THR A 252 -5.19 16.68 -13.96
C THR A 252 -4.17 15.56 -13.97
N LEU A 253 -3.03 15.81 -14.62
CA LEU A 253 -1.90 14.88 -14.75
C LEU A 253 -0.82 15.16 -13.69
N GLY A 254 -0.69 16.42 -13.25
CA GLY A 254 0.25 16.81 -12.20
C GLY A 254 0.50 18.31 -12.19
N PHE A 255 1.58 18.74 -11.57
CA PHE A 255 1.92 20.15 -11.37
C PHE A 255 3.39 20.41 -11.68
N VAL A 256 3.66 21.39 -12.55
CA VAL A 256 5.02 21.92 -12.73
C VAL A 256 5.21 23.09 -11.78
N TRP A 257 6.33 23.15 -11.06
CA TRP A 257 6.54 24.10 -9.99
C TRP A 257 7.93 24.70 -9.96
N ALA A 258 8.06 25.84 -9.30
CA ALA A 258 9.32 26.50 -8.99
C ALA A 258 9.28 27.16 -7.62
N SER A 259 10.40 27.10 -6.92
CA SER A 259 10.59 27.73 -5.63
C SER A 259 10.62 29.25 -5.74
N VAL A 260 10.14 29.90 -4.70
CA VAL A 260 10.23 31.36 -4.52
C VAL A 260 11.54 31.77 -3.84
N GLY A 261 12.20 30.86 -3.12
CA GLY A 261 13.31 31.20 -2.21
C GLY A 261 14.70 30.70 -2.62
N ASP A 262 14.79 29.65 -3.44
CA ASP A 262 16.04 29.01 -3.84
C ASP A 262 16.03 28.58 -5.32
N ALA A 263 17.09 27.89 -5.75
CA ALA A 263 17.28 27.42 -7.12
C ALA A 263 16.58 26.07 -7.40
N ALA A 264 15.35 25.89 -6.92
CA ALA A 264 14.61 24.65 -7.06
C ALA A 264 13.40 24.77 -7.99
N ALA A 265 13.20 23.76 -8.85
CA ALA A 265 12.04 23.63 -9.73
C ALA A 265 11.87 22.18 -10.17
N GLY A 266 10.63 21.74 -10.32
CA GLY A 266 10.36 20.34 -10.61
C GLY A 266 8.94 20.07 -11.08
N TYR A 267 8.58 18.78 -11.03
CA TYR A 267 7.26 18.30 -11.38
C TYR A 267 6.74 17.33 -10.31
N VAL A 268 5.48 17.53 -9.91
CA VAL A 268 4.77 16.64 -8.99
C VAL A 268 3.65 15.91 -9.75
N PRO A 269 3.73 14.58 -9.94
CA PRO A 269 2.70 13.82 -10.64
C PRO A 269 1.42 13.68 -9.80
N ARG A 270 0.26 13.71 -10.44
CA ARG A 270 -1.04 13.43 -9.80
C ARG A 270 -1.22 11.91 -9.67
N THR A 271 -1.36 11.40 -8.45
CA THR A 271 -1.50 9.95 -8.20
C THR A 271 -2.70 9.34 -8.94
N ALA A 272 -3.84 10.04 -8.93
CA ALA A 272 -5.06 9.59 -9.62
C ALA A 272 -4.91 9.50 -11.15
N ALA A 273 -3.84 10.06 -11.72
CA ALA A 273 -3.53 9.97 -13.14
C ALA A 273 -2.75 8.69 -13.53
N GLY A 274 -2.18 7.96 -12.55
CA GLY A 274 -1.44 6.72 -12.79
C GLY A 274 -0.15 6.94 -13.60
N ASP A 275 0.31 5.90 -14.31
CA ASP A 275 1.58 5.91 -15.06
C ASP A 275 1.71 7.06 -16.07
N GLU A 276 0.60 7.50 -16.67
CA GLU A 276 0.56 8.63 -17.61
C GLU A 276 1.09 9.93 -16.98
N ALA A 277 0.90 10.14 -15.68
CA ALA A 277 1.43 11.29 -14.95
C ALA A 277 2.97 11.31 -14.93
N PHE A 278 3.59 10.14 -14.91
CA PHE A 278 5.04 9.99 -14.86
C PHE A 278 5.67 10.21 -16.24
N ASP A 279 5.07 9.67 -17.30
CA ASP A 279 5.53 9.89 -18.68
C ASP A 279 5.43 11.37 -19.07
N VAL A 280 4.34 12.02 -18.66
CA VAL A 280 4.15 13.46 -18.84
C VAL A 280 5.14 14.25 -17.99
N GLY A 281 5.33 13.87 -16.73
CA GLY A 281 6.28 14.50 -15.81
C GLY A 281 7.71 14.50 -16.35
N ALA A 282 8.15 13.39 -16.95
CA ALA A 282 9.46 13.28 -17.58
C ALA A 282 9.68 14.36 -18.67
N ALA A 283 8.68 14.62 -19.51
CA ALA A 283 8.79 15.64 -20.55
C ALA A 283 8.80 17.08 -20.00
N TRP A 284 8.09 17.34 -18.90
CA TRP A 284 8.13 18.63 -18.22
C TRP A 284 9.48 18.86 -17.52
N LEU A 285 10.06 17.84 -16.89
CA LEU A 285 11.41 17.90 -16.33
C LEU A 285 12.46 18.17 -17.41
N LEU A 286 12.37 17.54 -18.58
CA LEU A 286 13.25 17.86 -19.72
C LEU A 286 13.12 19.31 -20.18
N SER A 287 11.90 19.85 -20.12
CA SER A 287 11.67 21.26 -20.48
C SER A 287 12.23 22.22 -19.41
N LEU A 288 12.20 21.82 -18.14
CA LEU A 288 12.88 22.55 -17.05
C LEU A 288 14.41 22.49 -17.20
N ARG A 289 14.98 21.36 -17.61
CA ARG A 289 16.41 21.28 -17.93
C ARG A 289 16.80 22.21 -19.06
N GLU A 290 16.01 22.27 -20.12
CA GLU A 290 16.26 23.23 -21.20
C GLU A 290 16.22 24.69 -20.68
N ALA A 291 15.34 24.99 -19.74
CA ALA A 291 15.33 26.30 -19.09
C ALA A 291 16.58 26.54 -18.21
N HIS A 292 17.05 25.50 -17.51
CA HIS A 292 18.27 25.53 -16.72
C HIS A 292 19.52 25.75 -17.59
N ASP A 293 19.64 25.02 -18.70
CA ASP A 293 20.74 25.15 -19.68
C ASP A 293 20.82 26.57 -20.28
N ARG A 294 19.69 27.26 -20.34
CA ARG A 294 19.58 28.67 -20.76
C ARG A 294 19.93 29.67 -19.66
N GLY A 295 20.25 29.20 -18.46
CA GLY A 295 20.57 30.02 -17.28
C GLY A 295 19.37 30.75 -16.70
N LEU A 296 18.15 30.24 -16.88
CA LEU A 296 16.96 30.86 -16.29
C LEU A 296 16.91 30.60 -14.78
N ALA A 297 16.36 31.55 -14.03
CA ALA A 297 16.00 31.31 -12.64
C ALA A 297 14.69 30.48 -12.57
N PRO A 298 14.42 29.73 -11.49
CA PRO A 298 13.25 28.85 -11.39
C PRO A 298 11.90 29.50 -11.75
N LEU A 299 11.59 30.66 -11.18
CA LEU A 299 10.34 31.37 -11.51
C LEU A 299 10.31 31.87 -12.96
N ALA A 300 11.46 32.28 -13.50
CA ALA A 300 11.57 32.67 -14.91
C ALA A 300 11.41 31.45 -15.84
N ALA A 301 11.80 30.25 -15.39
CA ALA A 301 11.56 29.00 -16.10
C ALA A 301 10.06 28.68 -16.19
N LEU A 302 9.29 28.86 -15.10
CA LEU A 302 7.83 28.71 -15.16
C LEU A 302 7.18 29.68 -16.15
N ASP A 303 7.57 30.96 -16.11
CA ASP A 303 7.06 31.97 -17.04
C ASP A 303 7.45 31.67 -18.49
N TRP A 304 8.62 31.09 -18.70
CA TRP A 304 9.09 30.66 -20.02
C TRP A 304 8.31 29.44 -20.53
N LEU A 305 8.07 28.45 -19.69
CA LEU A 305 7.25 27.28 -20.01
C LEU A 305 5.82 27.66 -20.43
N ALA A 306 5.21 28.62 -19.74
CA ALA A 306 3.87 29.13 -20.08
C ALA A 306 3.79 29.81 -21.46
N LYS A 307 4.93 30.30 -21.98
CA LYS A 307 5.02 30.96 -23.30
C LYS A 307 5.43 30.00 -24.42
N CYS A 308 5.86 28.79 -24.09
CA CYS A 308 6.24 27.81 -25.09
C CYS A 308 4.99 27.31 -25.85
N PRO A 309 5.14 26.90 -27.13
CA PRO A 309 4.05 26.29 -27.88
C PRO A 309 3.43 25.12 -27.11
N THR A 310 2.10 25.04 -27.12
CA THR A 310 1.38 23.97 -26.45
C THR A 310 1.70 22.63 -27.11
N ARG A 311 1.94 21.62 -26.27
CA ARG A 311 2.25 20.24 -26.65
C ARG A 311 1.19 19.31 -26.05
N PRO A 312 0.04 19.10 -26.73
CA PRO A 312 -1.07 18.31 -26.18
C PRO A 312 -0.64 16.92 -25.68
N GLU A 313 0.36 16.32 -26.32
CA GLU A 313 0.98 15.03 -26.00
C GLU A 313 1.68 14.97 -24.63
N ILE A 314 1.95 16.11 -23.99
CA ILE A 314 2.45 16.21 -22.60
C ILE A 314 1.50 17.02 -21.69
N GLY A 315 0.28 17.27 -22.16
CA GLY A 315 -0.72 18.04 -21.42
C GLY A 315 -0.51 19.54 -21.57
N VAL A 316 -1.52 20.30 -21.17
CA VAL A 316 -1.54 21.77 -21.27
C VAL A 316 -1.64 22.38 -19.88
N ILE A 317 -1.04 23.56 -19.72
CA ILE A 317 -1.21 24.37 -18.52
C ILE A 317 -2.67 24.84 -18.46
N ALA A 318 -3.33 24.61 -17.34
CA ALA A 318 -4.75 24.89 -17.17
C ALA A 318 -5.04 26.37 -16.85
N GLU A 319 -4.09 27.08 -16.26
CA GLU A 319 -4.26 28.46 -15.78
C GLU A 319 -3.30 29.45 -16.47
N ASP A 320 -3.75 30.68 -16.72
CA ASP A 320 -2.90 31.73 -17.32
C ASP A 320 -1.81 32.27 -16.38
N THR A 321 -1.96 32.05 -15.07
CA THR A 321 -1.04 32.53 -14.03
C THR A 321 -0.75 31.44 -13.01
N PRO A 322 0.49 31.34 -12.50
CA PRO A 322 0.86 30.27 -11.59
C PRO A 322 0.21 30.47 -10.22
N GLN A 323 -0.34 29.39 -9.69
CA GLN A 323 -0.89 29.33 -8.35
C GLN A 323 0.24 29.26 -7.31
N GLY A 324 -0.08 29.49 -6.03
CA GLY A 324 0.90 29.41 -4.94
C GLY A 324 0.54 28.30 -3.96
N ALA A 325 1.55 27.57 -3.50
CA ALA A 325 1.47 26.66 -2.37
C ALA A 325 2.44 27.12 -1.27
N SER A 326 2.07 26.91 0.00
CA SER A 326 2.87 27.34 1.15
C SER A 326 4.20 26.62 1.28
N SER A 327 4.33 25.44 0.67
CA SER A 327 5.54 24.60 0.62
C SER A 327 5.41 23.60 -0.54
N LEU A 328 6.51 22.92 -0.88
CA LEU A 328 6.49 21.80 -1.82
C LEU A 328 5.58 20.66 -1.30
N ASP A 329 5.63 20.34 -0.01
CA ASP A 329 4.74 19.34 0.59
C ASP A 329 3.25 19.66 0.39
N ALA A 330 2.85 20.93 0.54
CA ALA A 330 1.47 21.34 0.31
C ALA A 330 1.04 21.13 -1.17
N LEU A 331 1.97 21.24 -2.12
CA LEU A 331 1.72 20.91 -3.51
C LEU A 331 1.63 19.40 -3.76
N GLU A 332 2.45 18.60 -3.07
CA GLU A 332 2.34 17.14 -3.11
C GLU A 332 1.02 16.62 -2.52
N GLU A 333 0.50 17.26 -1.46
CA GLU A 333 -0.85 16.95 -0.96
C GLU A 333 -1.91 17.22 -2.03
N LEU A 334 -1.79 18.33 -2.77
CA LEU A 334 -2.66 18.66 -3.90
C LEU A 334 -2.52 17.68 -5.07
N SER A 335 -1.45 16.89 -5.16
CA SER A 335 -1.32 15.82 -6.17
C SER A 335 -2.00 14.52 -5.76
N GLY A 336 -2.61 14.51 -4.59
CA GLY A 336 -3.22 13.31 -4.03
C GLY A 336 -2.12 12.33 -3.66
N ARG A 337 -1.10 12.78 -2.92
CA ARG A 337 -0.17 11.91 -2.16
C ARG A 337 -0.96 11.06 -1.15
N TYR A 338 -1.78 10.12 -1.65
CA TYR A 338 -2.59 9.10 -0.96
C TYR A 338 -2.93 7.95 -1.91
#